data_AF-A0A354X5Y4-F1
#
_entry.id   AF-A0A354X5Y4-F1
#
_cell.length_a   1.000
_cell.length_b   1.000
_cell.length_c   1.000
_cell.angle_alpha   90.00
_cell.angle_beta   90.00
_cell.angle_gamma   90.00
#
_symmetry.space_group_name_H-M   'P 1'
#
loop_
_entity.id
_entity.type
_entity.pdbx_description
1 polymer ?
#
loop_
_entity_poly.entity_id
_entity_poly.type
_entity_poly.pdbx_seq_one_letter_code
_entity_poly.pdbx_strand_id
1 'polypeptide(L)'
;MKTKTILFATFALAAGLYACSNKNDNLLNPGGEDNAQPTHLELSFSSSNPNPGTRSTGDNNATEVEAALNTVDVYIFNANTGLMVTYRELTASDFTQQPSGATNEDIWRANTSIGTTTGKKTVFVGVNLPRTFAGGLQNKSLAVFNDAVHSLTMDELVTGSGLAMFSSSVKTTELRPMGDPDYVNQNVLKIPVKRLVAKVTVEKAPNMTVNAPGDIGDLTFAINNVNKKFYLLPKLDGSDPNYQPNSWNPLEFVNAANTPGISGDGYIAVNAANSGVRDLNALYATEN
;
A
#
# COMPACT_ATOMS: atom_id res chain seq x y z
N MET A 1 -43.09 -13.22 -25.75
CA MET A 1 -41.92 -14.12 -25.72
C MET A 1 -40.65 -13.31 -25.92
N LYS A 2 -39.72 -13.37 -24.96
CA LYS A 2 -38.25 -13.33 -25.12
C LYS A 2 -37.62 -13.17 -23.72
N THR A 3 -37.62 -14.27 -22.99
CA THR A 3 -36.83 -14.47 -21.78
C THR A 3 -35.35 -14.49 -22.20
N LYS A 4 -34.53 -13.59 -21.65
CA LYS A 4 -33.07 -13.64 -21.82
C LYS A 4 -32.47 -14.41 -20.64
N THR A 5 -32.00 -15.61 -20.95
CA THR A 5 -31.27 -16.52 -20.08
C THR A 5 -29.97 -15.86 -19.60
N ILE A 6 -29.79 -15.75 -18.28
CA ILE A 6 -28.52 -15.40 -17.64
C ILE A 6 -27.75 -16.70 -17.44
N LEU A 7 -26.61 -16.83 -18.11
CA LEU A 7 -25.69 -17.97 -17.98
C LEU A 7 -24.91 -17.81 -16.66
N PHE A 8 -25.18 -18.67 -15.68
CA PHE A 8 -24.27 -18.89 -14.56
C PHE A 8 -23.14 -19.80 -15.04
N ALA A 9 -21.90 -19.29 -15.04
CA ALA A 9 -20.72 -20.10 -15.32
C ALA A 9 -20.31 -20.84 -14.03
N THR A 10 -20.61 -22.14 -13.99
CA THR A 10 -20.15 -23.06 -12.95
C THR A 10 -18.66 -23.37 -13.16
N PHE A 11 -17.80 -22.86 -12.27
CA PHE A 11 -16.41 -23.30 -12.19
C PHE A 11 -16.35 -24.66 -11.47
N ALA A 12 -16.08 -25.72 -12.22
CA ALA A 12 -15.70 -27.01 -11.66
C ALA A 12 -14.18 -27.01 -11.42
N LEU A 13 -13.75 -26.81 -10.16
CA LEU A 13 -12.36 -27.02 -9.78
C LEU A 13 -12.22 -28.46 -9.23
N ALA A 14 -11.40 -29.26 -9.89
CA ALA A 14 -11.03 -30.59 -9.43
C ALA A 14 -10.20 -30.48 -8.14
N ALA A 15 -10.80 -30.83 -7.01
CA ALA A 15 -10.11 -30.95 -5.74
C ALA A 15 -9.25 -32.23 -5.72
N GLY A 16 -7.95 -32.08 -5.95
CA GLY A 16 -6.97 -33.11 -5.66
C GLY A 16 -6.71 -33.19 -4.16
N LEU A 17 -7.27 -34.21 -3.51
CA LEU A 17 -6.97 -34.56 -2.12
C LEU A 17 -5.57 -35.20 -2.02
N TYR A 18 -4.62 -34.47 -1.44
CA TYR A 18 -3.41 -34.97 -0.78
C TYR A 18 -3.06 -33.95 0.31
N ALA A 19 -2.74 -34.26 1.57
CA ALA A 19 -2.70 -35.47 2.37
C ALA A 19 -2.60 -35.04 3.85
N CYS A 20 -2.98 -35.91 4.78
CA CYS A 20 -2.65 -35.79 6.21
C CYS A 20 -1.16 -36.08 6.48
N SER A 21 -0.70 -35.58 7.64
CA SER A 21 0.55 -35.80 8.41
C SER A 21 1.65 -34.73 8.21
N ASN A 22 2.20 -34.10 9.25
CA ASN A 22 2.60 -34.62 10.55
C ASN A 22 2.14 -33.77 11.75
N LYS A 23 1.74 -34.45 12.82
CA LYS A 23 1.91 -33.95 14.19
C LYS A 23 3.41 -33.82 14.43
N ASN A 24 3.90 -32.61 14.63
CA ASN A 24 5.16 -32.40 15.32
C ASN A 24 4.84 -31.65 16.60
N ASP A 25 4.76 -32.40 17.70
CA ASP A 25 4.78 -31.85 19.04
C ASP A 25 6.11 -31.12 19.23
N ASN A 26 6.07 -29.80 19.26
CA ASN A 26 7.09 -29.01 19.93
C ASN A 26 6.45 -27.78 20.59
N LEU A 27 6.00 -28.03 21.82
CA LEU A 27 6.06 -27.18 23.01
C LEU A 27 6.29 -25.67 22.76
N LEU A 28 5.17 -24.93 22.72
CA LEU A 28 4.89 -23.69 23.47
C LEU A 28 3.72 -22.96 22.79
N ASN A 29 2.47 -23.34 23.09
CA ASN A 29 1.38 -22.36 23.23
C ASN A 29 0.03 -23.01 23.58
N PRO A 30 -0.68 -22.52 24.61
CA PRO A 30 -2.11 -22.72 24.76
C PRO A 30 -2.83 -21.68 23.90
N GLY A 31 -2.78 -21.83 22.58
CA GLY A 31 -3.52 -21.01 21.63
C GLY A 31 -4.50 -21.89 20.88
N GLY A 32 -5.79 -21.55 20.94
CA GLY A 32 -6.88 -22.37 20.40
C GLY A 32 -6.59 -22.92 19.01
N GLU A 33 -6.90 -24.21 18.83
CA GLU A 33 -6.65 -24.96 17.59
C GLU A 33 -7.23 -24.19 16.39
N ASP A 34 -6.37 -23.85 15.43
CA ASP A 34 -6.82 -23.47 14.09
C ASP A 34 -7.44 -24.74 13.51
N ASN A 35 -8.77 -24.81 13.43
CA ASN A 35 -9.52 -25.89 12.77
C ASN A 35 -9.23 -25.80 11.26
N ALA A 36 -7.99 -26.09 10.88
CA ALA A 36 -7.36 -25.73 9.61
C ALA A 36 -7.92 -26.55 8.45
N GLN A 37 -9.11 -26.18 8.00
CA GLN A 37 -9.62 -26.60 6.71
C GLN A 37 -9.05 -25.67 5.63
N PRO A 38 -8.65 -26.19 4.46
CA PRO A 38 -8.29 -25.35 3.33
C PRO A 38 -9.46 -24.41 2.95
N THR A 39 -9.12 -23.18 2.60
CA THR A 39 -10.06 -22.18 2.07
C THR A 39 -9.37 -21.25 1.08
N HIS A 40 -10.14 -20.42 0.39
CA HIS A 40 -9.61 -19.41 -0.53
C HIS A 40 -10.11 -18.02 -0.17
N LEU A 41 -9.22 -17.04 -0.34
CA LEU A 41 -9.48 -15.63 -0.13
C LEU A 41 -9.50 -14.91 -1.48
N GLU A 42 -10.55 -14.16 -1.76
CA GLU A 42 -10.58 -13.22 -2.87
C GLU A 42 -10.21 -11.83 -2.38
N LEU A 43 -9.27 -11.19 -3.07
CA LEU A 43 -8.83 -9.84 -2.74
C LEU A 43 -9.37 -8.84 -3.73
N SER A 44 -9.96 -7.80 -3.17
CA SER A 44 -10.11 -6.52 -3.82
C SER A 44 -9.33 -5.52 -2.99
N PHE A 45 -8.58 -4.63 -3.61
CA PHE A 45 -8.07 -3.47 -2.90
C PHE A 45 -8.38 -2.21 -3.68
N SER A 46 -8.60 -1.16 -2.92
CA SER A 46 -8.73 0.18 -3.47
C SER A 46 -7.49 0.96 -3.08
N SER A 47 -6.87 1.63 -4.05
CA SER A 47 -6.01 2.75 -3.69
C SER A 47 -6.91 3.77 -2.98
N SER A 48 -6.68 3.95 -1.68
CA SER A 48 -7.54 4.78 -0.85
C SER A 48 -7.61 6.20 -1.41
N ASN A 49 -8.82 6.75 -1.35
CA ASN A 49 -9.07 8.15 -1.58
C ASN A 49 -8.85 8.91 -0.25
N PRO A 50 -7.82 9.76 -0.10
CA PRO A 50 -7.86 10.80 0.93
C PRO A 50 -8.66 12.03 0.46
N ASN A 51 -8.75 12.26 -0.86
CA ASN A 51 -9.19 13.49 -1.53
C ASN A 51 -8.42 14.74 -1.00
N PRO A 52 -8.32 15.82 -1.79
CA PRO A 52 -9.46 16.40 -2.49
C PRO A 52 -9.32 16.32 -4.02
N GLY A 53 -9.70 15.19 -4.63
CA GLY A 53 -10.60 15.21 -5.78
C GLY A 53 -10.27 14.23 -6.91
N THR A 54 -10.94 13.08 -6.95
CA THR A 54 -11.60 12.55 -8.17
C THR A 54 -10.73 11.87 -9.27
N ARG A 55 -10.23 10.65 -9.04
CA ARG A 55 -9.58 9.75 -10.04
C ARG A 55 -10.50 9.09 -11.09
N SER A 56 -10.81 9.80 -12.17
CA SER A 56 -11.36 9.27 -13.43
C SER A 56 -10.25 9.13 -14.49
N THR A 57 -10.51 8.46 -15.63
CA THR A 57 -9.64 8.42 -16.81
C THR A 57 -9.33 9.81 -17.41
N GLY A 58 -9.88 10.88 -16.83
CA GLY A 58 -9.51 12.29 -17.02
C GLY A 58 -9.17 13.06 -15.73
N ASP A 59 -8.65 12.42 -14.68
CA ASP A 59 -8.24 13.10 -13.43
C ASP A 59 -6.84 13.69 -13.51
N ASN A 60 -6.70 14.94 -13.11
CA ASN A 60 -5.43 15.66 -13.12
C ASN A 60 -4.55 15.36 -11.89
N ASN A 61 -5.06 14.75 -10.82
CA ASN A 61 -4.36 14.77 -9.52
C ASN A 61 -3.26 13.70 -9.30
N ALA A 62 -3.10 12.77 -10.24
CA ALA A 62 -2.00 11.80 -10.20
C ALA A 62 -1.48 11.43 -11.59
N THR A 63 -0.17 11.23 -11.67
CA THR A 63 0.49 10.68 -12.85
C THR A 63 0.18 9.19 -13.00
N GLU A 64 0.42 8.65 -14.20
CA GLU A 64 0.27 7.22 -14.46
C GLU A 64 1.16 6.38 -13.52
N VAL A 65 2.39 6.85 -13.26
CA VAL A 65 3.33 6.22 -12.32
C VAL A 65 2.77 6.21 -10.90
N GLU A 66 2.14 7.31 -10.45
CA GLU A 66 1.54 7.39 -9.11
C GLU A 66 0.34 6.45 -8.93
N ALA A 67 -0.31 6.02 -10.01
CA ALA A 67 -1.44 5.09 -10.00
C ALA A 67 -1.06 3.65 -10.40
N ALA A 68 0.18 3.43 -10.83
CA ALA A 68 0.63 2.15 -11.35
C ALA A 68 0.62 1.04 -10.30
N LEU A 69 0.23 -0.16 -10.73
CA LEU A 69 0.28 -1.40 -9.97
C LEU A 69 1.15 -2.38 -10.76
N ASN A 70 2.27 -2.83 -10.17
CA ASN A 70 3.18 -3.79 -10.79
C ASN A 70 3.29 -5.07 -9.98
N THR A 71 3.54 -4.93 -8.68
CA THR A 71 3.64 -6.05 -7.73
C THR A 71 2.68 -5.85 -6.57
N VAL A 72 2.16 -6.95 -6.06
CA VAL A 72 1.27 -6.98 -4.90
C VAL A 72 1.71 -8.11 -3.97
N ASP A 73 2.02 -7.76 -2.72
CA ASP A 73 2.47 -8.69 -1.69
C ASP A 73 1.37 -8.88 -0.65
N VAL A 74 0.87 -10.10 -0.52
CA VAL A 74 -0.22 -10.45 0.39
C VAL A 74 0.32 -11.21 1.58
N TYR A 75 0.03 -10.71 2.78
CA TYR A 75 0.44 -11.30 4.05
C TYR A 75 -0.81 -11.70 4.84
N ILE A 76 -0.97 -13.00 5.13
CA ILE A 76 -2.09 -13.55 5.90
C ILE A 76 -1.54 -14.13 7.20
N PHE A 77 -2.06 -13.65 8.32
CA PHE A 77 -1.72 -14.10 9.66
C PHE A 77 -2.91 -14.84 10.27
N ASN A 78 -2.64 -15.87 11.05
CA ASN A 78 -3.61 -16.35 12.03
C ASN A 78 -3.76 -15.30 13.12
N ALA A 79 -4.98 -14.78 13.30
CA ALA A 79 -5.23 -13.66 14.22
C ALA A 79 -5.15 -14.06 15.70
N ASN A 80 -5.31 -15.35 16.01
CA ASN A 80 -5.25 -15.85 17.39
C ASN A 80 -3.80 -16.12 17.83
N THR A 81 -2.98 -16.70 16.94
CA THR A 81 -1.58 -17.02 17.25
C THR A 81 -0.61 -15.91 16.86
N GLY A 82 -1.02 -15.01 15.97
CA GLY A 82 -0.17 -13.98 15.38
C GLY A 82 0.87 -14.53 14.40
N LEU A 83 0.83 -15.81 14.03
CA LEU A 83 1.77 -16.41 13.09
C LEU A 83 1.30 -16.19 11.64
N MET A 84 2.25 -15.87 10.76
CA MET A 84 1.99 -15.81 9.33
C MET A 84 1.66 -17.22 8.80
N VAL A 85 0.54 -17.36 8.09
CA VAL A 85 0.10 -18.62 7.49
C VAL A 85 0.24 -18.62 5.97
N THR A 86 0.26 -17.45 5.34
CA THR A 86 0.40 -17.34 3.88
C THR A 86 1.11 -16.04 3.53
N TYR A 87 2.10 -16.15 2.65
CA TYR A 87 2.65 -15.04 1.89
C TYR A 87 2.46 -15.33 0.40
N ARG A 88 2.03 -14.33 -0.36
CA ARG A 88 1.87 -14.46 -1.81
C ARG A 88 2.33 -13.18 -2.51
N GLU A 89 3.33 -13.32 -3.36
CA GLU A 89 3.72 -12.31 -4.35
C GLU A 89 2.84 -12.50 -5.60
N LEU A 90 2.26 -11.41 -6.07
CA LEU A 90 1.41 -11.31 -7.25
C LEU A 90 1.89 -10.16 -8.14
N THR A 91 1.45 -10.18 -9.39
CA THR A 91 1.82 -9.20 -10.42
C THR A 91 0.59 -8.48 -10.94
N ALA A 92 0.77 -7.41 -11.71
CA ALA A 92 -0.33 -6.70 -12.36
C ALA A 92 -1.27 -7.60 -13.17
N SER A 93 -0.75 -8.64 -13.83
CA SER A 93 -1.57 -9.58 -14.61
C SER A 93 -2.49 -10.45 -13.75
N ASP A 94 -2.24 -10.54 -12.44
CA ASP A 94 -3.11 -11.23 -11.50
C ASP A 94 -4.32 -10.39 -11.08
N PHE A 95 -4.46 -9.15 -11.59
CA PHE A 95 -5.55 -8.24 -11.25
C PHE A 95 -6.28 -7.72 -12.48
N THR A 96 -7.55 -7.38 -12.30
CA THR A 96 -8.34 -6.61 -13.25
C THR A 96 -8.77 -5.32 -12.58
N GLN A 97 -8.42 -4.19 -13.17
CA GLN A 97 -8.96 -2.89 -12.78
C GLN A 97 -10.46 -2.90 -13.04
N GLN A 98 -11.25 -2.69 -11.99
CA GLN A 98 -12.68 -2.56 -12.10
C GLN A 98 -13.01 -1.15 -12.60
N PRO A 99 -14.14 -0.96 -13.31
CA PRO A 99 -14.61 0.36 -13.68
C PRO A 99 -14.68 1.25 -12.45
N SER A 100 -14.11 2.45 -12.53
CA SER A 100 -14.23 3.43 -11.46
C SER A 100 -15.70 3.80 -11.27
N GLY A 101 -16.20 3.67 -10.03
CA GLY A 101 -17.54 4.14 -9.67
C GLY A 101 -17.58 5.66 -9.52
N ALA A 102 -18.77 6.22 -9.27
CA ALA A 102 -18.99 7.67 -9.07
C ALA A 102 -18.13 8.32 -7.97
N THR A 103 -17.46 7.53 -7.12
CA THR A 103 -16.56 7.98 -6.05
C THR A 103 -15.06 7.88 -6.37
N ASN A 104 -14.68 7.54 -7.61
CA ASN A 104 -13.29 7.58 -8.12
C ASN A 104 -12.26 6.76 -7.32
N GLU A 105 -12.65 5.60 -6.82
CA GLU A 105 -11.70 4.64 -6.28
C GLU A 105 -11.25 3.69 -7.39
N ASP A 106 -9.95 3.64 -7.65
CA ASP A 106 -9.39 2.54 -8.46
C ASP A 106 -9.49 1.27 -7.65
N ILE A 107 -10.40 0.39 -8.06
CA ILE A 107 -10.59 -0.91 -7.44
C ILE A 107 -9.88 -1.93 -8.31
N TRP A 108 -8.87 -2.58 -7.74
CA TRP A 108 -8.21 -3.72 -8.36
C TRP A 108 -8.74 -4.99 -7.70
N ARG A 109 -9.24 -5.91 -8.52
CA ARG A 109 -9.73 -7.21 -8.07
C ARG A 109 -8.77 -8.29 -8.55
N ALA A 110 -8.39 -9.19 -7.65
CA ALA A 110 -7.59 -10.35 -8.02
C ALA A 110 -8.38 -11.25 -8.98
N ASN A 111 -7.74 -11.68 -10.05
CA ASN A 111 -8.28 -12.61 -11.05
C ASN A 111 -8.33 -14.04 -10.50
N THR A 112 -7.56 -14.32 -9.45
CA THR A 112 -7.48 -15.63 -8.80
C THR A 112 -7.61 -15.50 -7.29
N SER A 113 -8.11 -16.56 -6.67
CA SER A 113 -8.21 -16.64 -5.22
C SER A 113 -6.89 -17.10 -4.59
N ILE A 114 -6.57 -16.59 -3.41
CA ILE A 114 -5.37 -16.94 -2.65
C ILE A 114 -5.71 -18.06 -1.67
N GLY A 115 -5.07 -19.21 -1.83
CA GLY A 115 -5.27 -20.35 -0.93
C GLY A 115 -4.71 -20.08 0.48
N THR A 116 -5.47 -20.41 1.51
CA THR A 116 -5.08 -20.29 2.93
C THR A 116 -5.94 -21.25 3.78
N THR A 117 -5.96 -21.10 5.11
CA THR A 117 -6.79 -21.90 6.03
C THR A 117 -7.98 -21.10 6.58
N THR A 118 -9.07 -21.81 6.93
CA THR A 118 -10.25 -21.24 7.61
C THR A 118 -9.92 -20.63 8.96
N GLY A 119 -10.87 -19.93 9.57
CA GLY A 119 -10.74 -19.32 10.90
C GLY A 119 -10.31 -17.85 10.86
N LYS A 120 -10.04 -17.28 12.02
CA LYS A 120 -9.77 -15.84 12.17
C LYS A 120 -8.41 -15.49 11.57
N LYS A 121 -8.41 -14.67 10.52
CA LYS A 121 -7.22 -14.22 9.80
C LYS A 121 -7.10 -12.70 9.76
N THR A 122 -5.88 -12.20 9.86
CA THR A 122 -5.53 -10.79 9.64
C THR A 122 -4.75 -10.69 8.33
N VAL A 123 -5.18 -9.80 7.43
CA VAL A 123 -4.65 -9.70 6.07
C VAL A 123 -4.08 -8.31 5.84
N PHE A 124 -2.87 -8.26 5.27
CA PHE A 124 -2.23 -7.04 4.77
C PHE A 124 -1.82 -7.21 3.31
N VAL A 125 -1.73 -6.08 2.64
CA VAL A 125 -1.38 -5.94 1.23
C VAL A 125 -0.35 -4.82 1.10
N GLY A 126 0.80 -5.14 0.52
CA GLY A 126 1.77 -4.19 -0.02
C GLY A 126 1.63 -4.09 -1.54
N VAL A 127 1.86 -2.91 -2.11
CA VAL A 127 1.86 -2.70 -3.57
C VAL A 127 3.14 -1.99 -3.94
N ASN A 128 3.81 -2.45 -5.01
CA ASN A 128 5.10 -1.92 -5.49
C ASN A 128 6.17 -1.79 -4.39
N LEU A 129 6.15 -2.67 -3.38
CA LEU A 129 7.21 -2.70 -2.38
C LEU A 129 8.51 -3.21 -3.03
N PRO A 130 9.70 -2.73 -2.59
CA PRO A 130 10.96 -3.32 -3.03
C PRO A 130 10.98 -4.82 -2.70
N ARG A 131 11.31 -5.66 -3.69
CA ARG A 131 11.17 -7.12 -3.57
C ARG A 131 11.90 -7.72 -2.37
N THR A 132 13.12 -7.25 -2.11
CA THR A 132 13.94 -7.70 -0.98
C THR A 132 13.30 -7.33 0.36
N PHE A 133 12.72 -6.13 0.44
CA PHE A 133 11.98 -5.66 1.60
C PHE A 133 10.70 -6.49 1.80
N ALA A 134 9.87 -6.62 0.76
CA ALA A 134 8.61 -7.36 0.79
C ALA A 134 8.81 -8.82 1.23
N GLY A 135 9.80 -9.51 0.65
CA GLY A 135 10.17 -10.87 1.04
C GLY A 135 10.78 -10.96 2.44
N GLY A 136 11.49 -9.92 2.89
CA GLY A 136 12.08 -9.84 4.23
C GLY A 136 11.05 -9.70 5.36
N LEU A 137 9.81 -9.34 5.04
CA LEU A 137 8.70 -9.31 6.02
C LEU A 137 8.12 -10.70 6.33
N GLN A 138 8.50 -11.73 5.57
CA GLN A 138 8.11 -13.11 5.85
C GLN A 138 8.63 -13.57 7.22
N ASN A 139 7.93 -14.53 7.83
CA ASN A 139 8.30 -15.16 9.11
C ASN A 139 8.34 -14.22 10.33
N LYS A 140 7.81 -13.00 10.22
CA LYS A 140 7.56 -12.14 11.39
C LYS A 140 6.25 -12.55 12.05
N SER A 141 6.17 -12.40 13.38
CA SER A 141 4.87 -12.45 14.05
C SER A 141 4.08 -11.18 13.75
N LEU A 142 2.76 -11.22 13.87
CA LEU A 142 1.88 -10.08 13.67
C LEU A 142 2.28 -8.87 14.53
N ALA A 143 2.70 -9.12 15.78
CA ALA A 143 3.17 -8.06 16.67
C ALA A 143 4.44 -7.38 16.12
N VAL A 144 5.45 -8.18 15.75
CA VAL A 144 6.69 -7.64 15.18
C VAL A 144 6.43 -6.96 13.84
N PHE A 145 5.55 -7.53 13.02
CA PHE A 145 5.19 -6.98 11.72
C PHE A 145 4.52 -5.60 11.84
N ASN A 146 3.61 -5.42 12.80
CA ASN A 146 2.91 -4.15 13.01
C ASN A 146 3.76 -3.09 13.72
N ASP A 147 4.68 -3.49 14.62
CA ASP A 147 5.46 -2.57 15.45
C ASP A 147 6.88 -2.31 14.93
N ALA A 148 7.31 -3.03 13.89
CA ALA A 148 8.62 -2.83 13.30
C ALA A 148 8.77 -1.44 12.69
N VAL A 149 9.92 -0.83 13.00
CA VAL A 149 10.41 0.36 12.32
C VAL A 149 11.17 -0.09 11.08
N HIS A 150 10.84 0.49 9.94
CA HIS A 150 11.44 0.19 8.65
C HIS A 150 12.24 1.37 8.13
N SER A 151 13.18 1.12 7.22
CA SER A 151 13.92 2.16 6.52
C SER A 151 14.08 1.76 5.06
N LEU A 152 13.62 2.63 4.17
CA LEU A 152 13.75 2.54 2.72
C LEU A 152 14.12 3.93 2.22
N THR A 153 14.92 3.98 1.16
CA THR A 153 15.28 5.23 0.48
C THR A 153 14.10 5.74 -0.36
N MET A 154 14.13 7.03 -0.74
CA MET A 154 13.09 7.58 -1.60
C MET A 154 13.07 6.91 -2.98
N ASP A 155 14.23 6.54 -3.52
CA ASP A 155 14.34 5.84 -4.81
C ASP A 155 13.75 4.42 -4.76
N GLU A 156 13.71 3.81 -3.58
CA GLU A 156 13.03 2.52 -3.35
C GLU A 156 11.50 2.68 -3.20
N LEU A 157 11.05 3.80 -2.65
CA LEU A 157 9.62 4.08 -2.42
C LEU A 157 8.93 4.71 -3.64
N VAL A 158 9.68 5.46 -4.46
CA VAL A 158 9.20 6.20 -5.63
C VAL A 158 10.03 5.79 -6.83
N THR A 159 9.56 4.77 -7.53
CA THR A 159 10.24 4.27 -8.72
C THR A 159 9.60 4.83 -9.99
N GLY A 160 10.32 4.78 -11.11
CA GLY A 160 9.74 5.11 -12.42
C GLY A 160 8.59 4.17 -12.84
N SER A 161 8.43 3.03 -12.16
CA SER A 161 7.37 2.06 -12.45
C SER A 161 6.17 2.20 -11.51
N GLY A 162 6.32 2.83 -10.35
CA GLY A 162 5.24 2.95 -9.38
C GLY A 162 5.71 3.38 -8.00
N LEU A 163 4.74 3.81 -7.19
CA LEU A 163 4.97 4.20 -5.79
C LEU A 163 4.62 3.03 -4.87
N ALA A 164 5.44 2.84 -3.84
CA ALA A 164 5.22 1.88 -2.78
C ALA A 164 3.97 2.26 -1.97
N MET A 165 3.09 1.30 -1.76
CA MET A 165 1.86 1.45 -0.97
C MET A 165 1.73 0.29 0.00
N PHE A 166 1.01 0.52 1.09
CA PHE A 166 0.69 -0.52 2.05
C PHE A 166 -0.76 -0.37 2.55
N SER A 167 -1.30 -1.43 3.13
CA SER A 167 -2.61 -1.40 3.78
C SER A 167 -2.71 -0.20 4.72
N SER A 168 -3.79 0.57 4.62
CA SER A 168 -3.99 1.76 5.46
C SER A 168 -4.62 1.44 6.82
N SER A 169 -5.09 0.21 7.00
CA SER A 169 -5.73 -0.26 8.22
C SER A 169 -5.60 -1.78 8.36
N VAL A 170 -5.59 -2.27 9.59
CA VAL A 170 -5.63 -3.71 9.88
C VAL A 170 -7.00 -4.26 9.48
N LYS A 171 -7.02 -5.32 8.66
CA LYS A 171 -8.24 -6.05 8.33
C LYS A 171 -8.20 -7.46 8.91
N THR A 172 -9.15 -7.75 9.80
CA THR A 172 -9.34 -9.09 10.36
C THR A 172 -10.72 -9.62 9.96
N THR A 173 -10.78 -10.89 9.56
CA THR A 173 -12.00 -11.59 9.13
C THR A 173 -11.97 -13.04 9.62
N GLU A 174 -13.09 -13.74 9.62
CA GLU A 174 -13.16 -15.16 9.94
C GLU A 174 -13.44 -15.97 8.68
N LEU A 175 -12.39 -16.47 8.03
CA LEU A 175 -12.50 -17.19 6.76
C LEU A 175 -13.28 -18.49 6.95
N ARG A 176 -14.23 -18.73 6.06
CA ARG A 176 -15.11 -19.90 6.09
C ARG A 176 -14.68 -20.93 5.05
N PRO A 177 -14.96 -22.23 5.24
CA PRO A 177 -14.70 -23.25 4.23
C PRO A 177 -15.62 -23.06 3.02
N MET A 178 -15.19 -23.52 1.84
CA MET A 178 -16.03 -23.51 0.65
C MET A 178 -17.31 -24.33 0.88
N GLY A 179 -18.47 -23.78 0.52
CA GLY A 179 -19.78 -24.39 0.77
C GLY A 179 -20.47 -23.87 2.05
N ASP A 180 -19.77 -23.10 2.88
CA ASP A 180 -20.39 -22.36 3.98
C ASP A 180 -21.28 -21.21 3.41
N PRO A 181 -22.50 -21.01 3.94
CA PRO A 181 -23.38 -19.91 3.51
C PRO A 181 -22.76 -18.52 3.60
N ASP A 182 -21.84 -18.29 4.53
CA ASP A 182 -21.18 -17.01 4.76
C ASP A 182 -19.84 -16.85 4.02
N TYR A 183 -19.44 -17.84 3.21
CA TYR A 183 -18.15 -17.84 2.49
C TYR A 183 -17.90 -16.54 1.74
N VAL A 184 -18.85 -16.08 0.92
CA VAL A 184 -18.69 -14.88 0.10
C VAL A 184 -18.51 -13.62 0.98
N ASN A 185 -19.25 -13.54 2.08
CA ASN A 185 -19.20 -12.37 2.98
C ASN A 185 -17.89 -12.30 3.77
N GLN A 186 -17.29 -13.44 4.10
CA GLN A 186 -16.10 -13.51 4.95
C GLN A 186 -14.79 -13.61 4.14
N ASN A 187 -14.82 -14.23 2.97
CA ASN A 187 -13.64 -14.55 2.17
C ASN A 187 -13.39 -13.58 1.01
N VAL A 188 -14.32 -12.67 0.70
CA VAL A 188 -14.08 -11.57 -0.25
C VAL A 188 -13.73 -10.31 0.54
N LEU A 189 -12.45 -9.94 0.52
CA LEU A 189 -11.95 -8.81 1.29
C LEU A 189 -11.69 -7.60 0.39
N LYS A 190 -12.24 -6.44 0.79
CA LYS A 190 -11.79 -5.13 0.31
C LYS A 190 -10.76 -4.55 1.27
N ILE A 191 -9.52 -4.40 0.83
CA ILE A 191 -8.39 -3.86 1.61
C ILE A 191 -8.04 -2.46 1.08
N PRO A 192 -8.17 -1.38 1.87
CA PRO A 192 -7.68 -0.07 1.45
C PRO A 192 -6.15 -0.01 1.57
N VAL A 193 -5.47 0.56 0.57
CA VAL A 193 -4.03 0.82 0.61
C VAL A 193 -3.75 2.31 0.46
N LYS A 194 -2.68 2.79 1.10
CA LYS A 194 -2.19 4.17 0.98
C LYS A 194 -0.72 4.17 0.58
N ARG A 195 -0.26 5.25 -0.04
CA ARG A 195 1.16 5.42 -0.35
C ARG A 195 1.97 5.43 0.95
N LEU A 196 3.21 4.98 0.88
CA LEU A 196 4.19 5.15 1.96
C LEU A 196 4.92 6.49 1.85
N VAL A 197 4.46 7.36 0.94
CA VAL A 197 5.02 8.67 0.67
C VAL A 197 3.92 9.70 0.49
N ALA A 198 4.16 10.90 1.02
CA ALA A 198 3.42 12.10 0.74
C ALA A 198 4.03 12.83 -0.47
N LYS A 199 3.16 13.41 -1.31
CA LYS A 199 3.55 14.27 -2.44
C LYS A 199 3.51 15.72 -2.01
N VAL A 200 4.59 16.46 -2.30
CA VAL A 200 4.66 17.91 -2.08
C VAL A 200 4.91 18.60 -3.40
N THR A 201 4.07 19.57 -3.70
CA THR A 201 4.20 20.46 -4.86
C THR A 201 4.12 21.89 -4.38
N VAL A 202 4.84 22.78 -5.06
CA VAL A 202 4.79 24.23 -4.79
C VAL A 202 4.49 24.92 -6.10
N GLU A 203 3.51 25.81 -6.08
CA GLU A 203 3.12 26.67 -7.20
C GLU A 203 3.38 28.13 -6.83
N LYS A 204 3.90 28.89 -7.80
CA LYS A 204 3.99 30.34 -7.66
C LYS A 204 2.65 30.97 -8.01
N ALA A 205 2.27 32.02 -7.28
CA ALA A 205 1.10 32.82 -7.64
C ALA A 205 1.30 33.49 -9.03
N PRO A 206 0.23 33.68 -9.83
CA PRO A 206 0.34 34.26 -11.16
C PRO A 206 0.90 35.69 -11.16
N ASN A 207 0.63 36.45 -10.10
CA ASN A 207 1.01 37.86 -9.95
C ASN A 207 2.00 38.06 -8.78
N MET A 208 2.90 37.10 -8.53
CA MET A 208 3.87 37.21 -7.45
C MET A 208 4.87 38.35 -7.73
N THR A 209 4.96 39.31 -6.79
CA THR A 209 5.86 40.48 -6.88
C THR A 209 6.63 40.67 -5.57
N VAL A 210 7.87 41.14 -5.64
CA VAL A 210 8.63 41.61 -4.46
C VAL A 210 8.39 43.09 -4.23
N ASN A 211 8.28 43.50 -2.96
CA ASN A 211 8.20 44.92 -2.59
C ASN A 211 9.59 45.56 -2.51
N ALA A 212 10.39 45.41 -3.58
CA ALA A 212 11.75 45.91 -3.74
C ALA A 212 12.11 46.01 -5.23
N PRO A 213 13.14 46.78 -5.63
CA PRO A 213 13.65 46.75 -7.00
C PRO A 213 14.14 45.34 -7.38
N GLY A 214 13.68 44.82 -8.52
CA GLY A 214 14.10 43.53 -9.06
C GLY A 214 12.92 42.62 -9.43
N ASP A 215 13.21 41.57 -10.19
CA ASP A 215 12.23 40.54 -10.59
C ASP A 215 12.42 39.26 -9.76
N ILE A 216 11.32 38.57 -9.48
CA ILE A 216 11.36 37.20 -8.94
C ILE A 216 11.46 36.24 -10.12
N GLY A 217 12.61 35.60 -10.28
CA GLY A 217 12.85 34.56 -11.29
C GLY A 217 13.37 33.27 -10.66
N ASP A 218 13.27 32.17 -11.40
CA ASP A 218 13.90 30.87 -11.11
C ASP A 218 13.73 30.35 -9.67
N LEU A 219 12.49 30.43 -9.15
CA LEU A 219 12.16 29.86 -7.85
C LEU A 219 12.33 28.34 -7.88
N THR A 220 13.07 27.83 -6.90
CA THR A 220 13.20 26.39 -6.63
C THR A 220 12.76 26.09 -5.19
N PHE A 221 12.39 24.84 -4.94
CA PHE A 221 12.02 24.37 -3.62
C PHE A 221 12.64 23.00 -3.34
N ALA A 222 12.84 22.72 -2.06
CA ALA A 222 13.30 21.45 -1.55
C ALA A 222 12.56 21.07 -0.26
N ILE A 223 12.59 19.79 0.10
CA ILE A 223 12.10 19.31 1.40
C ILE A 223 13.31 18.95 2.26
N ASN A 224 13.36 19.51 3.46
CA ASN A 224 14.34 19.15 4.48
C ASN A 224 13.68 18.36 5.60
N ASN A 225 14.50 17.68 6.39
CA ASN A 225 14.06 16.82 7.49
C ASN A 225 13.08 15.72 7.06
N VAL A 226 13.30 15.09 5.90
CA VAL A 226 12.50 13.94 5.46
C VAL A 226 12.91 12.71 6.28
N ASN A 227 11.93 12.00 6.84
CA ASN A 227 12.17 10.83 7.68
C ASN A 227 12.82 9.67 6.92
N LYS A 228 13.89 9.06 7.47
CA LYS A 228 14.46 7.83 6.90
C LYS A 228 13.78 6.57 7.39
N LYS A 229 12.98 6.68 8.44
CA LYS A 229 12.27 5.56 9.05
C LYS A 229 10.77 5.79 8.99
N PHE A 230 10.04 4.69 8.91
CA PHE A 230 8.58 4.72 8.87
C PHE A 230 7.99 3.45 9.47
N TYR A 231 6.72 3.50 9.82
CA TYR A 231 5.90 2.33 10.11
C TYR A 231 5.09 1.98 8.86
N LEU A 232 4.92 0.69 8.56
CA LEU A 232 4.07 0.26 7.44
C LEU A 232 2.60 0.66 7.66
N LEU A 233 2.18 0.68 8.92
CA LEU A 233 0.88 1.15 9.37
C LEU A 233 1.08 2.35 10.30
N PRO A 234 0.38 3.48 10.07
CA PRO A 234 0.40 4.60 10.99
C PRO A 234 0.04 4.17 12.40
N LYS A 235 0.77 4.68 13.37
CA LYS A 235 0.43 4.48 14.77
C LYS A 235 -0.71 5.42 15.14
N LEU A 236 -1.72 4.90 15.83
CA LEU A 236 -2.90 5.67 16.25
C LEU A 236 -2.55 6.81 17.21
N ASP A 237 -1.43 6.70 17.92
CA ASP A 237 -0.92 7.73 18.84
C ASP A 237 -0.09 8.82 18.13
N GLY A 238 0.10 8.71 16.81
CA GLY A 238 0.91 9.64 16.03
C GLY A 238 2.42 9.48 16.25
N SER A 239 2.87 8.33 16.76
CA SER A 239 4.30 8.06 16.95
C SER A 239 5.07 8.16 15.63
N ASP A 240 6.17 8.90 15.67
CA ASP A 240 7.14 8.99 14.58
C ASP A 240 8.41 8.19 14.97
N PRO A 241 8.83 7.21 14.16
CA PRO A 241 10.00 6.39 14.48
C PRO A 241 11.33 7.16 14.46
N ASN A 242 11.36 8.37 13.89
CA ASN A 242 12.51 9.27 13.85
C ASN A 242 12.48 10.33 14.96
N TYR A 243 11.42 10.40 15.75
CA TYR A 243 11.29 11.39 16.82
C TYR A 243 10.97 10.74 18.17
N GLN A 244 11.88 10.93 19.13
CA GLN A 244 11.53 10.89 20.54
C GLN A 244 11.80 12.28 21.14
N PRO A 245 11.05 12.68 22.19
CA PRO A 245 11.30 13.94 22.87
C PRO A 245 12.78 14.08 23.26
N ASN A 246 13.40 15.19 22.86
CA ASN A 246 14.82 15.52 23.13
C ASN A 246 15.86 14.55 22.52
N SER A 247 15.50 13.76 21.51
CA SER A 247 16.41 12.78 20.90
C SER A 247 16.71 13.05 19.42
N TRP A 248 16.59 14.31 18.97
CA TRP A 248 16.77 14.62 17.56
C TRP A 248 18.17 14.21 17.08
N ASN A 249 18.22 13.42 16.01
CA ASN A 249 19.45 12.95 15.39
C ASN A 249 19.43 13.28 13.90
N PRO A 250 20.31 14.17 13.40
CA PRO A 250 20.32 14.57 11.99
C PRO A 250 20.57 13.41 11.02
N LEU A 251 21.23 12.34 11.47
CA LEU A 251 21.51 11.16 10.63
C LEU A 251 20.23 10.39 10.28
N GLU A 252 19.14 10.64 10.99
CA GLU A 252 17.85 9.99 10.79
C GLU A 252 16.95 10.69 9.77
N PHE A 253 17.41 11.82 9.24
CA PHE A 253 16.68 12.60 8.26
C PHE A 253 17.48 12.76 6.96
N VAL A 254 16.77 12.92 5.86
CA VAL A 254 17.32 13.37 4.57
C VAL A 254 17.08 14.87 4.45
N ASN A 255 18.12 15.59 4.07
CA ASN A 255 18.09 17.01 3.78
C ASN A 255 18.56 17.23 2.34
N ALA A 256 18.03 18.26 1.70
CA ALA A 256 18.59 18.79 0.47
C ALA A 256 20.02 19.25 0.71
N ALA A 257 20.88 19.11 -0.30
CA ALA A 257 22.21 19.69 -0.23
C ALA A 257 22.05 21.22 -0.19
N ASN A 258 22.78 21.91 0.70
CA ASN A 258 22.69 23.36 0.86
C ASN A 258 23.33 24.16 -0.31
N THR A 259 23.27 23.63 -1.54
CA THR A 259 23.88 24.23 -2.72
C THR A 259 22.92 24.17 -3.92
N PRO A 260 21.97 25.13 -4.04
CA PRO A 260 21.03 25.16 -5.16
C PRO A 260 21.74 25.31 -6.52
N GLY A 261 21.23 24.62 -7.54
CA GLY A 261 21.69 24.67 -8.93
C GLY A 261 22.66 23.57 -9.36
N ILE A 262 22.88 22.53 -8.54
CA ILE A 262 23.73 21.37 -8.89
C ILE A 262 22.87 20.12 -8.99
N SER A 263 23.11 19.28 -10.00
CA SER A 263 22.44 17.98 -10.12
C SER A 263 22.58 17.17 -8.82
N GLY A 264 21.45 16.79 -8.22
CA GLY A 264 21.42 16.03 -6.96
C GLY A 264 21.41 16.88 -5.69
N ASP A 265 21.23 18.19 -5.79
CA ASP A 265 21.10 19.09 -4.63
C ASP A 265 19.76 18.97 -3.89
N GLY A 266 18.76 18.29 -4.48
CA GLY A 266 17.43 18.11 -3.91
C GLY A 266 16.46 19.27 -4.15
N TYR A 267 16.87 20.30 -4.89
CA TYR A 267 16.00 21.41 -5.30
C TYR A 267 15.37 21.12 -6.67
N ILE A 268 14.09 21.43 -6.81
CA ILE A 268 13.40 21.40 -8.10
C ILE A 268 12.66 22.71 -8.36
N ALA A 269 12.38 23.00 -9.62
CA ALA A 269 11.70 24.23 -10.01
C ALA A 269 10.27 24.30 -9.43
N VAL A 270 9.90 25.47 -8.90
CA VAL A 270 8.53 25.78 -8.50
C VAL A 270 7.64 25.81 -9.74
N ASN A 271 6.44 25.27 -9.60
CA ASN A 271 5.48 25.19 -10.69
C ASN A 271 4.91 26.57 -11.05
N ALA A 272 4.57 26.74 -12.32
CA ALA A 272 3.81 27.89 -12.77
C ALA A 272 2.38 27.84 -12.19
N ALA A 273 1.75 29.01 -12.09
CA ALA A 273 0.38 29.11 -11.62
C ALA A 273 -0.57 28.35 -12.57
N ASN A 274 -1.52 27.61 -11.99
CA ASN A 274 -2.57 26.89 -12.73
C ASN A 274 -2.02 25.77 -13.62
N SER A 275 -0.83 25.24 -13.32
CA SER A 275 -0.33 24.03 -13.97
C SER A 275 -1.29 22.86 -13.72
N GLY A 276 -1.43 21.99 -14.71
CA GLY A 276 -2.18 20.74 -14.52
C GLY A 276 -1.51 19.90 -13.44
N VAL A 277 -2.29 19.30 -12.53
CA VAL A 277 -1.73 18.60 -11.36
C VAL A 277 -0.85 17.38 -11.76
N ARG A 278 -1.00 16.84 -12.99
CA ARG A 278 -0.15 15.79 -13.55
C ARG A 278 1.24 16.30 -13.96
N ASP A 279 1.33 17.57 -14.29
CA ASP A 279 2.53 18.22 -14.82
C ASP A 279 3.31 18.97 -13.73
N LEU A 280 2.84 18.91 -12.48
CA LEU A 280 3.52 19.54 -11.36
C LEU A 280 4.82 18.80 -11.03
N ASN A 281 5.91 19.56 -11.01
CA ASN A 281 7.14 19.22 -10.33
C ASN A 281 6.82 18.87 -8.87
N ALA A 282 7.18 17.66 -8.46
CA ALA A 282 6.87 17.11 -7.15
C ALA A 282 8.11 16.56 -6.47
N LEU A 283 8.21 16.80 -5.17
CA LEU A 283 9.08 16.07 -4.27
C LEU A 283 8.23 15.16 -3.39
N TYR A 284 8.83 14.07 -2.93
CA TYR A 284 8.19 13.12 -2.05
C TYR A 284 8.87 13.10 -0.69
N ALA A 285 8.07 12.87 0.34
CA ALA A 285 8.53 12.62 1.69
C ALA A 285 7.91 11.33 2.20
N THR A 286 8.61 10.58 3.04
CA THR A 286 8.07 9.41 3.72
C THR A 286 6.82 9.77 4.51
N GLU A 287 5.79 8.92 4.43
CA GLU A 287 4.55 9.09 5.18
C GLU A 287 4.62 8.26 6.46
N ASN A 288 4.39 8.91 7.61
CA ASN A 288 4.30 8.28 8.93
C ASN A 288 2.87 8.30 9.46
#